data_AF-G8LR30-F1
#
_entry.id   AF-G8LR30-F1
#
_cell.length_a   1.000
_cell.length_b   1.000
_cell.length_c   1.000
_cell.angle_alpha   90.00
_cell.angle_beta   90.00
_cell.angle_gamma   90.00
#
_symmetry.space_group_name_H-M   'P 1'
#
loop_
_entity.id
_entity.type
_entity.pdbx_description
1 polymer ?
#
loop_
_entity_poly.entity_id
_entity_poly.type
_entity_poly.pdbx_seq_one_letter_code
_entity_poly.pdbx_strand_id
1 'polypeptide(L)'
;MKKIRNIMFFMLILKSLIIQSVSKSFIEQKSKINYNKSIPIQKFDINHIYIDNLWKKNIWNPKKIFFWKKKITHKIIKKTLIITNIDANELRSRINNLNQKSQIKILKYNTIIHASVESYLRMGKYIGKIISLSNFYFPMFEEKLEKYRIPKELKYIAIIESNLNPTITSKSGAQGIWQFMPKTGKIYNLHINNIYDERNDPFKSTEAACRYFKYLYNKIGNWELVLAAYNAGPSTIDKIIRLHNKKDFWSLWNFFPKETKNYIPKFIAINYIMNYYKEHNIQQPLYSHFRIRFNDTVLIPIKEKISLKSFSSEFNISYKDLMFLNPQYLVDIITPENGDKYFLRLPKGKISILKEK
;
A
#
# COMPACT_ATOMS: atom_id res chain seq x y z
N MET A 1 37.36 20.04 31.37
CA MET A 1 36.42 18.89 31.51
C MET A 1 35.14 19.16 32.33
N LYS A 2 35.13 20.00 33.39
CA LYS A 2 33.91 20.30 34.18
C LYS A 2 32.79 21.05 33.42
N LYS A 3 33.11 21.97 32.48
CA LYS A 3 32.11 22.73 31.70
C LYS A 3 31.29 21.88 30.71
N ILE A 4 31.87 20.85 30.10
CA ILE A 4 31.19 19.97 29.13
C ILE A 4 30.23 19.01 29.84
N ARG A 5 30.57 18.56 31.05
CA ARG A 5 29.73 17.67 31.86
C ARG A 5 28.43 18.35 32.31
N ASN A 6 28.48 19.64 32.61
CA ASN A 6 27.29 20.42 32.99
C ASN A 6 26.33 20.65 31.81
N ILE A 7 26.83 20.82 30.59
CA ILE A 7 26.00 20.99 29.38
C ILE A 7 25.29 19.69 29.01
N MET A 8 25.97 18.53 29.10
CA MET A 8 25.34 17.23 28.88
C MET A 8 24.26 16.90 29.93
N PHE A 9 24.48 17.27 31.18
CA PHE A 9 23.49 17.09 32.25
C PHE A 9 22.25 17.97 32.03
N PHE A 10 22.44 19.22 31.59
CA PHE A 10 21.35 20.13 31.26
C PHE A 10 20.54 19.67 30.04
N MET A 11 21.19 19.11 29.01
CA MET A 11 20.52 18.53 27.84
C MET A 11 19.72 17.26 28.18
N LEU A 12 20.17 16.45 29.14
CA LEU A 12 19.44 15.27 29.62
C LEU A 12 18.19 15.66 30.42
N ILE A 13 18.28 16.69 31.26
CA ILE A 13 17.15 17.23 32.01
C ILE A 13 16.14 17.91 31.06
N LEU A 14 16.60 18.67 30.05
CA LEU A 14 15.69 19.23 29.05
C LEU A 14 14.99 18.13 28.24
N LYS A 15 15.69 17.06 27.85
CA LYS A 15 15.08 15.92 27.18
C LYS A 15 14.04 15.23 28.06
N SER A 16 14.31 15.03 29.35
CA SER A 16 13.33 14.38 30.25
C SER A 16 12.10 15.26 30.49
N LEU A 17 12.27 16.58 30.60
CA LEU A 17 11.17 17.54 30.75
C LEU A 17 10.33 17.66 29.47
N ILE A 18 10.95 17.63 28.29
CA ILE A 18 10.23 17.60 27.00
C ILE A 18 9.49 16.26 26.83
N ILE A 19 10.09 15.14 27.20
CA ILE A 19 9.43 13.83 27.16
C ILE A 19 8.27 13.78 28.16
N GLN A 20 8.42 14.35 29.36
CA GLN A 20 7.36 14.43 30.36
C GLN A 20 6.23 15.37 29.91
N SER A 21 6.51 16.53 29.32
CA SER A 21 5.48 17.46 28.85
C SER A 21 4.72 16.92 27.63
N VAL A 22 5.42 16.26 26.70
CA VAL A 22 4.79 15.54 25.57
C VAL A 22 3.98 14.35 26.08
N SER A 23 4.45 13.62 27.11
CA SER A 23 3.68 12.52 27.70
C SER A 23 2.45 12.99 28.46
N LYS A 24 2.52 14.12 29.19
CA LYS A 24 1.38 14.70 29.91
C LYS A 24 0.31 15.23 28.97
N SER A 25 0.70 15.91 27.88
CA SER A 25 -0.26 16.34 26.85
C SER A 25 -0.91 15.16 26.11
N PHE A 26 -0.20 14.04 25.97
CA PHE A 26 -0.74 12.78 25.44
C PHE A 26 -1.65 12.04 26.44
N ILE A 27 -1.43 12.20 27.74
CA ILE A 27 -2.20 11.54 28.81
C ILE A 27 -3.45 12.35 29.17
N GLU A 28 -3.39 13.68 29.15
CA GLU A 28 -4.56 14.56 29.39
C GLU A 28 -5.61 14.47 28.27
N GLN A 29 -5.24 14.07 27.04
CA GLN A 29 -6.22 13.76 25.99
C GLN A 29 -6.91 12.40 26.15
N LYS A 30 -6.43 11.50 27.03
CA LYS A 30 -7.02 10.16 27.21
C LYS A 30 -8.26 10.12 28.11
N SER A 31 -8.55 11.17 28.91
CA SER A 31 -9.52 11.07 30.01
C SER A 31 -10.94 11.60 29.74
N LYS A 32 -11.31 11.94 28.50
CA LYS A 32 -12.69 12.43 28.19
C LYS A 32 -13.37 11.74 27.01
N ILE A 33 -13.22 10.42 26.85
CA ILE A 33 -14.04 9.72 25.86
C ILE A 33 -14.63 8.43 26.43
N ASN A 34 -15.91 8.52 26.79
CA ASN A 34 -16.73 7.42 27.26
C ASN A 34 -17.33 6.70 26.03
N TYR A 35 -16.67 5.63 25.57
CA TYR A 35 -16.99 4.90 24.32
C TYR A 35 -18.04 3.76 24.48
N ASN A 36 -18.79 3.73 25.58
CA ASN A 36 -19.84 2.72 25.81
C ASN A 36 -21.21 3.04 25.19
N LYS A 37 -21.29 3.95 24.21
CA LYS A 37 -22.54 4.14 23.45
C LYS A 37 -22.55 3.21 22.25
N SER A 38 -23.34 2.15 22.37
CA SER A 38 -23.80 1.31 21.26
C SER A 38 -24.27 2.18 20.10
N ILE A 39 -23.54 2.14 18.98
CA ILE A 39 -23.95 2.77 17.73
C ILE A 39 -25.25 2.05 17.30
N PRO A 40 -26.35 2.76 16.99
CA PRO A 40 -27.58 2.13 16.56
C PRO A 40 -27.29 1.29 15.31
N ILE A 41 -27.64 0.01 15.36
CA ILE A 41 -27.48 -0.94 14.27
C ILE A 41 -28.56 -0.60 13.22
N GLN A 42 -28.34 0.47 12.45
CA GLN A 42 -29.01 0.62 11.16
C GLN A 42 -28.49 -0.48 10.25
N LYS A 43 -29.40 -1.35 9.78
CA LYS A 43 -29.19 -2.49 8.88
C LYS A 43 -28.00 -2.27 7.95
N PHE A 44 -26.85 -2.79 8.37
CA PHE A 44 -25.63 -2.77 7.59
C PHE A 44 -25.85 -3.70 6.41
N ASP A 45 -25.80 -3.19 5.18
CA ASP A 45 -25.84 -4.04 3.99
C ASP A 45 -24.48 -4.73 3.83
N ILE A 46 -24.35 -5.88 4.50
CA ILE A 46 -23.15 -6.75 4.51
C ILE A 46 -22.78 -7.18 3.08
N ASN A 47 -23.74 -7.18 2.14
CA ASN A 47 -23.48 -7.52 0.73
C ASN A 47 -22.58 -6.51 0.02
N HIS A 48 -22.42 -5.28 0.56
CA HIS A 48 -21.62 -4.23 -0.07
C HIS A 48 -20.16 -4.16 0.42
N ILE A 49 -19.83 -4.88 1.51
CA ILE A 49 -18.43 -5.22 1.84
C ILE A 49 -17.90 -6.26 0.82
N TYR A 50 -18.81 -6.98 0.17
CA TYR A 50 -18.53 -7.95 -0.86
C TYR A 50 -18.15 -7.26 -2.18
N ILE A 51 -16.85 -6.99 -2.28
CA ILE A 51 -16.12 -6.85 -3.54
C ILE A 51 -16.49 -5.57 -4.31
N ASP A 52 -15.75 -4.49 -4.03
CA ASP A 52 -15.71 -3.30 -4.88
C ASP A 52 -15.56 -3.69 -6.35
N ASN A 53 -16.09 -2.88 -7.26
CA ASN A 53 -15.99 -3.08 -8.71
C ASN A 53 -14.53 -3.32 -9.20
N LEU A 54 -13.52 -2.77 -8.49
CA LEU A 54 -12.10 -3.05 -8.73
C LEU A 54 -11.73 -4.52 -8.45
N TRP A 55 -12.20 -5.06 -7.33
CA TRP A 55 -12.00 -6.47 -6.98
C TRP A 55 -12.84 -7.38 -7.91
N LYS A 56 -14.08 -7.01 -8.29
CA LYS A 56 -14.90 -7.78 -9.25
C LYS A 56 -14.27 -7.86 -10.64
N LYS A 57 -13.73 -6.74 -11.16
CA LYS A 57 -13.02 -6.71 -12.46
C LYS A 57 -11.69 -7.48 -12.45
N ASN A 58 -11.05 -7.59 -11.28
CA ASN A 58 -9.78 -8.30 -11.11
C ASN A 58 -9.94 -9.80 -10.82
N ILE A 59 -11.17 -10.28 -10.52
CA ILE A 59 -11.41 -11.69 -10.21
C ILE A 59 -11.15 -12.57 -11.44
N TRP A 60 -11.47 -12.13 -12.65
CA TRP A 60 -11.24 -12.93 -13.85
C TRP A 60 -11.21 -12.05 -15.12
N ASN A 61 -10.05 -11.51 -15.46
CA ASN A 61 -9.75 -11.22 -16.87
C ASN A 61 -8.38 -11.80 -17.24
N PRO A 62 -8.33 -13.09 -17.64
CA PRO A 62 -7.08 -13.75 -18.03
C PRO A 62 -6.37 -13.08 -19.22
N LYS A 63 -7.06 -12.19 -19.97
CA LYS A 63 -6.46 -11.42 -21.08
C LYS A 63 -5.66 -10.20 -20.63
N LYS A 64 -5.93 -9.61 -19.44
CA LYS A 64 -5.20 -8.44 -18.91
C LYS A 64 -4.18 -8.78 -17.82
N ILE A 65 -4.27 -9.98 -17.27
CA ILE A 65 -3.42 -10.48 -16.19
C ILE A 65 -2.38 -11.42 -16.83
N PHE A 66 -1.51 -10.85 -17.68
CA PHE A 66 -0.57 -11.57 -18.56
C PHE A 66 0.47 -12.43 -17.81
N PHE A 67 0.65 -12.18 -16.51
CA PHE A 67 1.74 -12.73 -15.68
C PHE A 67 1.48 -14.13 -15.07
N TRP A 68 0.28 -14.70 -15.16
CA TRP A 68 -0.17 -15.71 -14.18
C TRP A 68 -0.42 -17.12 -14.74
N LYS A 69 0.22 -17.49 -15.86
CA LYS A 69 0.00 -18.80 -16.49
C LYS A 69 0.96 -19.92 -16.07
N LYS A 70 2.15 -19.64 -15.51
CA LYS A 70 3.12 -20.71 -15.20
C LYS A 70 3.25 -20.92 -13.68
N LYS A 71 2.46 -21.84 -13.15
CA LYS A 71 2.63 -22.40 -11.80
C LYS A 71 3.81 -23.36 -11.86
N ILE A 72 4.86 -23.14 -11.08
CA ILE A 72 5.89 -24.17 -10.89
C ILE A 72 5.26 -25.31 -10.09
N THR A 73 5.46 -26.53 -10.57
CA THR A 73 4.66 -27.73 -10.39
C THR A 73 4.87 -28.47 -9.05
N HIS A 74 3.79 -29.16 -8.63
CA HIS A 74 3.74 -30.46 -7.94
C HIS A 74 4.60 -30.70 -6.68
N LYS A 75 4.22 -30.11 -5.54
CA LYS A 75 4.20 -30.88 -4.30
C LYS A 75 2.73 -31.12 -3.97
N ILE A 76 2.35 -32.36 -3.67
CA ILE A 76 0.99 -32.70 -3.22
C ILE A 76 0.78 -31.97 -1.90
N ILE A 77 0.31 -30.74 -1.97
CA ILE A 77 -0.06 -29.97 -0.80
C ILE A 77 -1.42 -30.51 -0.39
N LYS A 78 -1.48 -31.22 0.74
CA LYS A 78 -2.76 -31.57 1.40
C LYS A 78 -3.65 -30.33 1.33
N LYS A 79 -4.85 -30.46 0.78
CA LYS A 79 -5.83 -29.38 0.60
C LYS A 79 -6.27 -28.89 1.99
N THR A 80 -5.46 -28.04 2.62
CA THR A 80 -5.78 -27.41 3.90
C THR A 80 -6.93 -26.45 3.66
N LEU A 81 -8.02 -26.60 4.41
CA LEU A 81 -9.14 -25.67 4.33
C LEU A 81 -8.69 -24.31 4.89
N ILE A 82 -8.95 -23.25 4.13
CA ILE A 82 -8.71 -21.88 4.56
C ILE A 82 -9.72 -21.58 5.67
N ILE A 83 -9.23 -21.08 6.81
CA ILE A 83 -10.07 -20.72 7.96
C ILE A 83 -10.62 -19.32 7.69
N THR A 84 -11.90 -19.23 7.35
CA THR A 84 -12.53 -17.96 6.96
C THR A 84 -13.28 -17.27 8.08
N ASN A 85 -13.72 -18.04 9.08
CA ASN A 85 -14.48 -17.54 10.22
C ASN A 85 -13.53 -17.49 11.42
N ILE A 86 -13.58 -16.39 12.17
CA ILE A 86 -12.72 -16.17 13.33
C ILE A 86 -13.57 -15.75 14.52
N ASP A 87 -13.24 -16.27 15.70
CA ASP A 87 -13.92 -15.84 16.91
C ASP A 87 -13.72 -14.34 17.17
N ALA A 88 -14.76 -13.68 17.67
CA ALA A 88 -14.75 -12.23 17.89
C ALA A 88 -13.72 -11.80 18.96
N ASN A 89 -13.53 -12.61 20.00
CA ASN A 89 -12.55 -12.32 21.06
C ASN A 89 -11.13 -12.55 20.55
N GLU A 90 -10.92 -13.62 19.78
CA GLU A 90 -9.64 -13.90 19.12
C GLU A 90 -9.24 -12.77 18.16
N LEU A 91 -10.14 -12.36 17.25
CA LEU A 91 -9.88 -11.28 16.31
C LEU A 91 -9.63 -9.95 17.03
N ARG A 92 -10.41 -9.64 18.07
CA ARG A 92 -10.21 -8.45 18.91
C ARG A 92 -8.83 -8.45 19.55
N SER A 93 -8.41 -9.57 20.13
CA SER A 93 -7.11 -9.73 20.77
C SER A 93 -5.97 -9.50 19.77
N ARG A 94 -6.03 -10.13 18.59
CA ARG A 94 -5.02 -9.97 17.53
C ARG A 94 -4.94 -8.54 16.99
N ILE A 95 -6.08 -7.88 16.74
CA ILE A 95 -6.11 -6.48 16.32
C ILE A 95 -5.49 -5.57 17.38
N ASN A 96 -5.80 -5.80 18.66
CA ASN A 96 -5.21 -5.03 19.76
C ASN A 96 -3.69 -5.22 19.83
N ASN A 97 -3.17 -6.44 19.63
CA ASN A 97 -1.74 -6.71 19.57
C ASN A 97 -1.04 -5.93 18.45
N LEU A 98 -1.63 -5.95 17.24
CA LEU A 98 -1.12 -5.13 16.12
C LEU A 98 -1.15 -3.64 16.46
N ASN A 99 -2.23 -3.17 17.09
CA ASN A 99 -2.36 -1.76 17.45
C ASN A 99 -1.31 -1.30 18.46
N GLN A 100 -0.94 -2.16 19.43
CA GLN A 100 0.12 -1.87 20.40
C GLN A 100 1.49 -1.69 19.75
N LYS A 101 1.75 -2.37 18.63
CA LYS A 101 3.00 -2.24 17.86
C LYS A 101 2.94 -1.16 16.78
N SER A 102 1.73 -0.76 16.39
CA SER A 102 1.50 0.18 15.29
C SER A 102 1.93 1.62 15.62
N GLN A 103 2.44 2.35 14.63
CA GLN A 103 2.74 3.79 14.77
C GLN A 103 1.48 4.67 14.63
N ILE A 104 0.48 4.21 13.86
CA ILE A 104 -0.74 4.98 13.59
C ILE A 104 -1.83 4.84 14.65
N LYS A 105 -1.80 3.77 15.46
CA LYS A 105 -2.72 3.50 16.59
C LYS A 105 -4.23 3.46 16.24
N ILE A 106 -4.57 3.17 14.98
CA ILE A 106 -5.97 3.15 14.48
C ILE A 106 -6.60 1.76 14.46
N LEU A 107 -5.83 0.69 14.71
CA LEU A 107 -6.29 -0.69 14.57
C LEU A 107 -7.17 -1.04 15.78
N LYS A 108 -8.48 -0.85 15.65
CA LYS A 108 -9.46 -1.10 16.74
C LYS A 108 -10.54 -2.03 16.24
N TYR A 109 -10.89 -3.05 17.01
CA TYR A 109 -11.96 -3.98 16.62
C TYR A 109 -13.35 -3.32 16.65
N ASN A 110 -14.17 -3.64 15.65
CA ASN A 110 -15.63 -3.52 15.69
C ASN A 110 -16.25 -4.54 14.71
N THR A 111 -17.58 -4.63 14.69
CA THR A 111 -18.31 -5.60 13.85
C THR A 111 -18.11 -5.38 12.35
N ILE A 112 -17.93 -4.13 11.90
CA ILE A 112 -17.67 -3.78 10.49
C ILE A 112 -16.30 -4.33 10.06
N ILE A 113 -15.30 -4.18 10.92
CA ILE A 113 -13.95 -4.69 10.71
C ILE A 113 -13.94 -6.22 10.73
N HIS A 114 -14.68 -6.84 11.64
CA HIS A 114 -14.87 -8.30 11.66
C HIS A 114 -15.38 -8.79 10.30
N ALA A 115 -16.50 -8.25 9.83
CA ALA A 115 -17.09 -8.62 8.55
C ALA A 115 -16.13 -8.37 7.36
N SER A 116 -15.33 -7.31 7.42
CA SER A 116 -14.29 -7.01 6.42
C SER A 116 -13.18 -8.06 6.42
N VAL A 117 -12.71 -8.49 7.59
CA VAL A 117 -11.68 -9.54 7.74
C VAL A 117 -12.17 -10.85 7.12
N GLU A 118 -13.34 -11.34 7.51
CA GLU A 118 -13.88 -12.60 6.98
C GLU A 118 -14.12 -12.52 5.47
N SER A 119 -14.54 -11.36 4.96
CA SER A 119 -14.70 -11.12 3.52
C SER A 119 -13.40 -11.37 2.74
N TYR A 120 -12.29 -10.82 3.22
CA TYR A 120 -10.99 -11.06 2.60
C TYR A 120 -10.43 -12.46 2.84
N LEU A 121 -10.70 -13.09 3.99
CA LEU A 121 -10.31 -14.48 4.24
C LEU A 121 -10.99 -15.47 3.27
N ARG A 122 -12.26 -15.24 2.94
CA ARG A 122 -12.97 -16.00 1.87
C ARG A 122 -12.27 -15.89 0.51
N MET A 123 -11.47 -14.84 0.30
CA MET A 123 -10.65 -14.63 -0.89
C MET A 123 -9.22 -15.18 -0.73
N GLY A 124 -8.96 -16.10 0.21
CA GLY A 124 -7.61 -16.50 0.61
C GLY A 124 -6.68 -16.95 -0.53
N LYS A 125 -7.17 -17.61 -1.59
CA LYS A 125 -6.34 -17.91 -2.78
C LYS A 125 -5.80 -16.66 -3.47
N TYR A 126 -6.60 -15.60 -3.53
CA TYR A 126 -6.23 -14.31 -4.10
C TYR A 126 -5.31 -13.54 -3.17
N ILE A 127 -5.62 -13.53 -1.87
CA ILE A 127 -4.74 -12.96 -0.84
C ILE A 127 -3.35 -13.62 -0.89
N GLY A 128 -3.27 -14.94 -1.08
CA GLY A 128 -2.00 -15.64 -1.28
C GLY A 128 -1.14 -15.04 -2.40
N LYS A 129 -1.78 -14.65 -3.52
CA LYS A 129 -1.10 -13.97 -4.64
C LYS A 129 -0.59 -12.58 -4.26
N ILE A 130 -1.40 -11.82 -3.54
CA ILE A 130 -1.01 -10.50 -3.02
C ILE A 130 0.18 -10.65 -2.08
N ILE A 131 0.18 -11.66 -1.22
CA ILE A 131 1.31 -11.94 -0.33
C ILE A 131 2.57 -12.25 -1.14
N SER A 132 2.49 -13.02 -2.24
CA SER A 132 3.63 -13.21 -3.16
C SER A 132 4.13 -11.92 -3.79
N LEU A 133 3.24 -11.04 -4.26
CA LEU A 133 3.59 -9.71 -4.78
C LEU A 133 4.21 -8.81 -3.72
N SER A 134 3.73 -8.91 -2.48
CA SER A 134 4.20 -8.08 -1.38
C SER A 134 5.67 -8.34 -1.05
N ASN A 135 6.14 -9.59 -1.16
CA ASN A 135 7.56 -9.92 -1.01
C ASN A 135 8.46 -9.20 -2.03
N PHE A 136 7.92 -8.87 -3.20
CA PHE A 136 8.64 -8.12 -4.23
C PHE A 136 8.64 -6.62 -3.93
N TYR A 137 7.47 -6.02 -3.68
CA TYR A 137 7.33 -4.57 -3.58
C TYR A 137 7.61 -3.98 -2.18
N PHE A 138 7.24 -4.68 -1.11
CA PHE A 138 7.27 -4.12 0.25
C PHE A 138 8.66 -3.71 0.73
N PRO A 139 9.76 -4.44 0.45
CA PRO A 139 11.09 -3.98 0.85
C PRO A 139 11.39 -2.56 0.35
N MET A 140 11.06 -2.28 -0.91
CA MET A 140 11.22 -0.93 -1.49
C MET A 140 10.23 0.08 -0.91
N PHE A 141 8.97 -0.31 -0.67
CA PHE A 141 8.02 0.58 -0.02
C PHE A 141 8.49 0.97 1.38
N GLU A 142 8.95 0.02 2.16
CA GLU A 142 9.41 0.25 3.54
C GLU A 142 10.64 1.16 3.60
N GLU A 143 11.60 0.98 2.68
CA GLU A 143 12.76 1.88 2.55
C GLU A 143 12.31 3.33 2.30
N LYS A 144 11.35 3.52 1.38
CA LYS A 144 10.80 4.85 1.06
C LYS A 144 9.98 5.44 2.21
N LEU A 145 9.08 4.66 2.79
CA LEU A 145 8.26 5.10 3.92
C LEU A 145 9.17 5.52 5.09
N GLU A 146 10.21 4.75 5.38
CA GLU A 146 11.19 5.07 6.41
C GLU A 146 11.97 6.36 6.11
N LYS A 147 12.47 6.53 4.87
CA LYS A 147 13.12 7.78 4.40
C LYS A 147 12.24 9.02 4.67
N TYR A 148 10.93 8.90 4.46
CA TYR A 148 9.98 9.99 4.65
C TYR A 148 9.36 10.06 6.06
N ARG A 149 9.75 9.17 6.99
CA ARG A 149 9.16 9.02 8.33
C ARG A 149 7.65 8.79 8.30
N ILE A 150 7.19 8.00 7.33
CA ILE A 150 5.81 7.58 7.18
C ILE A 150 5.64 6.21 7.83
N PRO A 151 4.54 5.96 8.56
CA PRO A 151 4.24 4.66 9.13
C PRO A 151 4.23 3.54 8.08
N LYS A 152 4.97 2.46 8.37
CA LYS A 152 5.16 1.33 7.44
C LYS A 152 3.84 0.66 7.06
N GLU A 153 2.82 0.75 7.90
CA GLU A 153 1.48 0.21 7.65
C GLU A 153 0.80 0.85 6.45
N LEU A 154 1.14 2.09 6.06
CA LEU A 154 0.54 2.73 4.89
C LEU A 154 0.88 2.03 3.56
N LYS A 155 1.86 1.12 3.55
CA LYS A 155 2.10 0.22 2.41
C LYS A 155 0.87 -0.60 2.03
N TYR A 156 -0.04 -0.87 2.98
CA TYR A 156 -1.26 -1.64 2.71
C TYR A 156 -2.29 -0.88 1.86
N ILE A 157 -2.18 0.45 1.74
CA ILE A 157 -3.00 1.23 0.79
C ILE A 157 -2.75 0.72 -0.65
N ALA A 158 -1.52 0.39 -1.00
CA ALA A 158 -1.19 -0.16 -2.31
C ALA A 158 -1.96 -1.46 -2.64
N ILE A 159 -2.33 -2.26 -1.61
CA ILE A 159 -3.19 -3.44 -1.80
C ILE A 159 -4.64 -3.00 -2.05
N ILE A 160 -5.16 -2.07 -1.25
CA ILE A 160 -6.54 -1.60 -1.37
C ILE A 160 -6.80 -0.97 -2.75
N GLU A 161 -5.86 -0.13 -3.21
CA GLU A 161 -5.97 0.64 -4.43
C GLU A 161 -5.84 -0.22 -5.69
N SER A 162 -4.85 -1.12 -5.72
CA SER A 162 -4.46 -1.81 -6.97
C SER A 162 -4.26 -3.31 -6.84
N ASN A 163 -4.31 -3.87 -5.63
CA ASN A 163 -3.83 -5.22 -5.34
C ASN A 163 -2.35 -5.43 -5.74
N LEU A 164 -1.54 -4.38 -5.58
CA LEU A 164 -0.14 -4.35 -6.03
C LEU A 164 0.03 -4.55 -7.54
N ASN A 165 -0.97 -4.17 -8.34
CA ASN A 165 -0.89 -4.21 -9.80
C ASN A 165 -0.45 -2.85 -10.36
N PRO A 166 0.77 -2.72 -10.90
CA PRO A 166 1.26 -1.44 -11.41
C PRO A 166 0.64 -1.00 -12.73
N THR A 167 -0.13 -1.84 -13.42
CA THR A 167 -0.69 -1.49 -14.74
C THR A 167 -2.20 -1.26 -14.73
N ILE A 168 -2.83 -1.25 -13.54
CA ILE A 168 -4.28 -1.10 -13.44
C ILE A 168 -4.71 0.36 -13.57
N THR A 169 -5.77 0.57 -14.34
CA THR A 169 -6.44 1.86 -14.51
C THR A 169 -7.88 1.78 -14.00
N SER A 170 -8.28 2.71 -13.14
CA SER A 170 -9.66 2.84 -12.66
C SER A 170 -10.57 3.41 -13.75
N LYS A 171 -11.89 3.35 -13.53
CA LYS A 171 -12.87 3.97 -14.43
C LYS A 171 -12.68 5.50 -14.52
N SER A 172 -12.17 6.12 -13.47
CA SER A 172 -11.96 7.56 -13.39
C SER A 172 -10.58 7.99 -13.91
N GLY A 173 -9.74 7.06 -14.38
CA GLY A 173 -8.40 7.35 -14.90
C GLY A 173 -7.28 7.36 -13.86
N ALA A 174 -7.56 6.94 -12.63
CA ALA A 174 -6.54 6.68 -11.62
C ALA A 174 -5.68 5.48 -12.07
N GLN A 175 -4.36 5.52 -11.87
CA GLN A 175 -3.46 4.56 -12.49
C GLN A 175 -2.32 4.12 -11.58
N GLY A 176 -1.87 2.88 -11.76
CA GLY A 176 -0.70 2.32 -11.10
C GLY A 176 -0.96 1.80 -9.69
N ILE A 177 0.12 1.41 -8.99
CA ILE A 177 0.01 0.73 -7.69
C ILE A 177 -0.73 1.58 -6.65
N TRP A 178 -0.46 2.88 -6.68
CA TRP A 178 -1.00 3.85 -5.73
C TRP A 178 -2.25 4.59 -6.24
N GLN A 179 -2.75 4.22 -7.43
CA GLN A 179 -3.92 4.81 -8.09
C GLN A 179 -3.88 6.35 -8.14
N PHE A 180 -2.80 6.91 -8.68
CA PHE A 180 -2.73 8.35 -8.87
C PHE A 180 -3.61 8.80 -10.05
N MET A 181 -4.45 9.81 -9.81
CA MET A 181 -5.07 10.59 -10.88
C MET A 181 -3.99 11.35 -11.66
N PRO A 182 -4.16 11.60 -12.98
CA PRO A 182 -3.13 12.26 -13.79
C PRO A 182 -2.68 13.61 -13.22
N LYS A 183 -3.64 14.45 -12.79
CA LYS A 183 -3.37 15.76 -12.18
C LYS A 183 -2.53 15.64 -10.91
N THR A 184 -2.90 14.71 -10.03
CA THR A 184 -2.18 14.46 -8.77
C THR A 184 -0.77 13.91 -9.04
N GLY A 185 -0.63 12.98 -9.99
CA GLY A 185 0.67 12.45 -10.38
C GLY A 185 1.63 13.56 -10.85
N LYS A 186 1.15 14.48 -11.69
CA LYS A 186 1.93 15.64 -12.14
C LYS A 186 2.35 16.56 -10.99
N ILE A 187 1.46 16.85 -10.03
CA ILE A 187 1.79 17.64 -8.82
C ILE A 187 2.95 17.01 -8.03
N TYR A 188 3.04 15.67 -8.02
CA TYR A 188 4.12 14.94 -7.36
C TYR A 188 5.25 14.53 -8.30
N ASN A 189 5.40 15.22 -9.44
CA ASN A 189 6.49 15.08 -10.42
C ASN A 189 6.57 13.69 -11.08
N LEU A 190 5.43 13.04 -11.32
CA LEU A 190 5.37 11.86 -12.18
C LEU A 190 5.22 12.33 -13.64
N HIS A 191 6.14 11.90 -14.50
CA HIS A 191 6.05 12.10 -15.94
C HIS A 191 4.98 11.16 -16.52
N ILE A 192 4.03 11.73 -17.25
CA ILE A 192 2.91 11.02 -17.88
C ILE A 192 2.77 11.51 -19.32
N ASN A 193 2.94 10.61 -20.28
CA ASN A 193 2.70 10.82 -21.70
C ASN A 193 2.12 9.55 -22.36
N ASN A 194 1.97 9.54 -23.68
CA ASN A 194 1.28 8.46 -24.41
C ASN A 194 2.07 7.14 -24.49
N ILE A 195 3.39 7.19 -24.31
CA ILE A 195 4.28 6.02 -24.41
C ILE A 195 4.83 5.59 -23.04
N TYR A 196 4.74 6.46 -22.04
CA TYR A 196 5.40 6.34 -20.76
C TYR A 196 4.59 6.97 -19.63
N ASP A 197 4.34 6.22 -18.57
CA ASP A 197 3.55 6.68 -17.42
C ASP A 197 4.18 6.24 -16.09
N GLU A 198 4.80 7.19 -15.40
CA GLU A 198 5.49 6.94 -14.12
C GLU A 198 4.54 6.65 -12.95
N ARG A 199 3.23 6.79 -13.14
CA ARG A 199 2.26 6.27 -12.17
C ARG A 199 2.35 4.74 -12.09
N ASN A 200 2.73 4.09 -13.19
CA ASN A 200 2.95 2.64 -13.21
C ASN A 200 4.31 2.25 -12.61
N ASP A 201 5.32 3.14 -12.61
CA ASP A 201 6.64 2.85 -12.01
C ASP A 201 6.48 2.72 -10.47
N PRO A 202 6.66 1.53 -9.88
CA PRO A 202 6.48 1.31 -8.46
C PRO A 202 7.39 2.18 -7.59
N PHE A 203 8.63 2.44 -8.03
CA PHE A 203 9.59 3.21 -7.26
C PHE A 203 9.25 4.69 -7.25
N LYS A 204 8.98 5.27 -8.43
CA LYS A 204 8.64 6.69 -8.58
C LYS A 204 7.27 7.00 -7.97
N SER A 205 6.27 6.16 -8.24
CA SER A 205 4.93 6.33 -7.65
C SER A 205 4.94 6.16 -6.12
N THR A 206 5.80 5.33 -5.54
CA THR A 206 5.94 5.24 -4.08
C THR A 206 6.60 6.49 -3.48
N GLU A 207 7.61 7.06 -4.12
CA GLU A 207 8.19 8.35 -3.71
C GLU A 207 7.09 9.44 -3.70
N ALA A 208 6.27 9.50 -4.76
CA ALA A 208 5.13 10.41 -4.86
C ALA A 208 4.08 10.15 -3.76
N ALA A 209 3.75 8.89 -3.46
CA ALA A 209 2.84 8.51 -2.39
C ALA A 209 3.35 8.96 -1.02
N CYS A 210 4.64 8.77 -0.73
CA CYS A 210 5.24 9.25 0.53
C CYS A 210 5.15 10.76 0.69
N ARG A 211 5.42 11.52 -0.38
CA ARG A 211 5.23 12.99 -0.39
C ARG A 211 3.78 13.36 -0.17
N TYR A 212 2.84 12.64 -0.78
CA TYR A 212 1.41 12.89 -0.62
C TYR A 212 0.91 12.58 0.79
N PHE A 213 1.33 11.46 1.39
CA PHE A 213 1.03 11.14 2.79
C PHE A 213 1.54 12.21 3.74
N LYS A 214 2.76 12.71 3.53
CA LYS A 214 3.32 13.80 4.32
C LYS A 214 2.50 15.08 4.18
N TYR A 215 2.09 15.43 2.97
CA TYR A 215 1.18 16.56 2.74
C TYR A 215 -0.15 16.40 3.48
N LEU A 216 -0.81 15.25 3.33
CA LEU A 216 -2.10 14.98 3.98
C LEU A 216 -1.96 15.03 5.50
N TYR A 217 -0.92 14.40 6.06
CA TYR A 217 -0.70 14.38 7.50
C TYR A 217 -0.37 15.76 8.05
N ASN A 218 0.47 16.55 7.38
CA ASN A 218 0.77 17.92 7.81
C ASN A 218 -0.49 18.80 7.85
N LYS A 219 -1.45 18.54 6.95
CA LYS A 219 -2.71 19.29 6.88
C LYS A 219 -3.73 18.83 7.92
N ILE A 220 -3.82 17.52 8.17
CA ILE A 220 -4.92 16.91 8.93
C ILE A 220 -4.50 16.54 10.37
N GLY A 221 -3.26 16.10 10.58
CA GLY A 221 -2.71 15.70 11.87
C GLY A 221 -3.24 14.36 12.43
N ASN A 222 -4.08 13.64 11.69
CA ASN A 222 -4.73 12.41 12.14
C ASN A 222 -4.70 11.33 11.04
N TRP A 223 -4.14 10.16 11.32
CA TRP A 223 -3.99 9.08 10.34
C TRP A 223 -5.30 8.47 9.85
N GLU A 224 -6.34 8.37 10.68
CA GLU A 224 -7.65 7.88 10.23
C GLU A 224 -8.22 8.81 9.16
N LEU A 225 -8.16 10.12 9.42
CA LEU A 225 -8.63 11.12 8.46
C LEU A 225 -7.71 11.27 7.24
N VAL A 226 -6.42 11.00 7.37
CA VAL A 226 -5.50 10.91 6.21
C VAL A 226 -5.88 9.75 5.30
N LEU A 227 -6.21 8.57 5.84
CA LEU A 227 -6.70 7.44 5.04
C LEU A 227 -8.01 7.82 4.31
N ALA A 228 -8.94 8.47 5.02
CA ALA A 228 -10.17 8.96 4.41
C ALA A 228 -9.89 10.00 3.30
N ALA A 229 -8.94 10.90 3.52
CA ALA A 229 -8.54 11.94 2.56
C ALA A 229 -7.81 11.38 1.34
N TYR A 230 -7.08 10.28 1.49
CA TYR A 230 -6.44 9.61 0.37
C TYR A 230 -7.49 9.11 -0.63
N ASN A 231 -8.58 8.50 -0.13
CA ASN A 231 -9.67 8.00 -0.95
C ASN A 231 -10.62 9.10 -1.47
N ALA A 232 -11.11 9.97 -0.57
CA ALA A 232 -12.15 10.96 -0.88
C ALA A 232 -11.60 12.30 -1.40
N GLY A 233 -10.29 12.50 -1.30
CA GLY A 233 -9.63 13.78 -1.52
C GLY A 233 -9.66 14.69 -0.28
N PRO A 234 -8.61 15.52 -0.06
CA PRO A 234 -8.50 16.37 1.12
C PRO A 234 -9.61 17.40 1.25
N SER A 235 -10.08 17.99 0.14
CA SER A 235 -11.15 19.00 0.15
C SER A 235 -12.47 18.46 0.68
N THR A 236 -12.78 17.19 0.39
CA THR A 236 -13.98 16.51 0.90
C THR A 236 -13.90 16.37 2.41
N ILE A 237 -12.74 15.95 2.92
CA ILE A 237 -12.51 15.79 4.36
C ILE A 237 -12.54 17.14 5.07
N ASP A 238 -11.90 18.18 4.52
CA ASP A 238 -11.95 19.53 5.08
C ASP A 238 -13.39 20.05 5.20
N LYS A 239 -14.21 19.83 4.16
CA LYS A 239 -15.63 20.23 4.15
C LYS A 239 -16.40 19.53 5.28
N ILE A 240 -16.22 18.21 5.44
CA ILE A 240 -16.92 17.42 6.46
C ILE A 240 -16.49 17.86 7.87
N ILE A 241 -15.18 18.04 8.11
CA ILE A 241 -14.66 18.53 9.39
C ILE A 241 -15.26 19.89 9.75
N ARG A 242 -15.29 20.82 8.79
CA ARG A 242 -15.84 22.18 9.00
C ARG A 242 -17.33 22.16 9.31
N LEU A 243 -18.12 21.35 8.59
CA LEU A 243 -19.58 21.32 8.77
C LEU A 243 -20.01 20.68 10.09
N HIS A 244 -19.27 19.68 10.58
CA HIS A 244 -19.68 18.92 11.76
C HIS A 244 -18.85 19.24 13.01
N ASN A 245 -17.80 20.05 12.89
CA ASN A 245 -16.90 20.45 13.96
C ASN A 245 -16.32 19.26 14.77
N LYS A 246 -15.92 18.20 14.06
CA LYS A 246 -15.25 17.02 14.65
C LYS A 246 -13.98 16.68 13.88
N LYS A 247 -13.04 16.00 14.53
CA LYS A 247 -11.70 15.72 14.00
C LYS A 247 -11.28 14.25 14.15
N ASP A 248 -12.24 13.34 14.26
CA ASP A 248 -12.00 11.90 14.27
C ASP A 248 -12.90 11.21 13.24
N PHE A 249 -12.42 10.10 12.68
CA PHE A 249 -13.12 9.44 11.59
C PHE A 249 -14.45 8.82 12.05
N TRP A 250 -14.47 8.18 13.21
CA TRP A 250 -15.65 7.42 13.66
C TRP A 250 -16.83 8.32 14.01
N SER A 251 -16.59 9.50 14.60
CA SER A 251 -17.64 10.48 14.86
C SER A 251 -18.16 11.18 13.59
N LEU A 252 -17.35 11.17 12.53
CA LEU A 252 -17.68 11.69 11.20
C LEU A 252 -18.18 10.59 10.24
N TRP A 253 -18.17 9.33 10.67
CA TRP A 253 -18.36 8.17 9.80
C TRP A 253 -19.63 8.24 8.95
N ASN A 254 -20.73 8.72 9.53
CA ASN A 254 -22.01 8.83 8.84
C ASN A 254 -22.02 9.86 7.69
N PHE A 255 -21.09 10.82 7.69
CA PHE A 255 -21.04 11.91 6.72
C PHE A 255 -20.09 11.65 5.54
N PHE A 256 -19.28 10.58 5.61
CA PHE A 256 -18.39 10.23 4.50
C PHE A 256 -19.13 9.59 3.33
N PRO A 257 -18.60 9.70 2.09
CA PRO A 257 -19.07 8.89 0.97
C PRO A 257 -19.05 7.39 1.28
N LYS A 258 -19.96 6.62 0.69
CA LYS A 258 -20.09 5.17 0.95
C LYS A 258 -18.78 4.41 0.78
N GLU A 259 -17.99 4.75 -0.24
CA GLU A 259 -16.68 4.15 -0.48
C GLU A 259 -15.71 4.42 0.68
N THR A 260 -15.63 5.67 1.10
CA THR A 260 -14.75 6.15 2.18
C THR A 260 -15.13 5.57 3.55
N LYS A 261 -16.43 5.38 3.83
CA LYS A 261 -16.92 4.71 5.05
C LYS A 261 -16.31 3.32 5.23
N ASN A 262 -16.07 2.62 4.13
CA ASN A 262 -15.53 1.27 4.10
C ASN A 262 -14.00 1.23 3.97
N TYR A 263 -13.35 2.37 3.72
CA TYR A 263 -11.92 2.42 3.44
C TYR A 263 -11.05 2.03 4.64
N ILE A 264 -11.34 2.58 5.83
CA ILE A 264 -10.61 2.23 7.06
C ILE A 264 -10.87 0.77 7.47
N PRO A 265 -12.12 0.25 7.47
CA PRO A 265 -12.35 -1.17 7.68
C PRO A 265 -11.54 -2.09 6.76
N LYS A 266 -11.47 -1.76 5.45
CA LYS A 266 -10.63 -2.50 4.48
C LYS A 266 -9.15 -2.44 4.86
N PHE A 267 -8.65 -1.26 5.21
CA PHE A 267 -7.25 -1.08 5.62
C PHE A 267 -6.90 -1.91 6.85
N ILE A 268 -7.73 -1.89 7.89
CA ILE A 268 -7.51 -2.67 9.11
C ILE A 268 -7.57 -4.17 8.79
N ALA A 269 -8.52 -4.61 7.95
CA ALA A 269 -8.65 -6.00 7.56
C ALA A 269 -7.44 -6.51 6.76
N ILE A 270 -6.95 -5.74 5.79
CA ILE A 270 -5.72 -6.07 5.06
C ILE A 270 -4.52 -6.10 5.99
N ASN A 271 -4.38 -5.12 6.89
CA ASN A 271 -3.29 -5.12 7.87
C ASN A 271 -3.33 -6.40 8.73
N TYR A 272 -4.50 -6.77 9.26
CA TYR A 272 -4.68 -8.01 10.00
C TYR A 272 -4.26 -9.24 9.18
N ILE A 273 -4.80 -9.39 7.97
CA ILE A 273 -4.55 -10.56 7.13
C ILE A 273 -3.07 -10.67 6.76
N MET A 274 -2.43 -9.56 6.39
CA MET A 274 -1.02 -9.58 6.01
C MET A 274 -0.10 -9.99 7.18
N ASN A 275 -0.56 -9.85 8.43
CA ASN A 275 0.17 -10.29 9.62
C ASN A 275 -0.23 -11.68 10.12
N TYR A 276 -1.46 -12.14 9.85
CA TYR A 276 -2.02 -13.40 10.39
C TYR A 276 -2.45 -14.42 9.31
N TYR A 277 -1.99 -14.27 8.06
CA TYR A 277 -2.44 -15.14 6.97
C TYR A 277 -2.11 -16.62 7.19
N LYS A 278 -1.01 -16.93 7.91
CA LYS A 278 -0.56 -18.30 8.17
C LYS A 278 -1.51 -19.03 9.12
N GLU A 279 -1.99 -18.32 10.13
CA GLU A 279 -2.99 -18.76 11.10
C GLU A 279 -4.34 -19.07 10.44
N HIS A 280 -4.56 -18.55 9.23
CA HIS A 280 -5.73 -18.82 8.40
C HIS A 280 -5.51 -19.88 7.31
N ASN A 281 -4.37 -20.59 7.33
CA ASN A 281 -3.96 -21.55 6.30
C ASN A 281 -3.89 -20.95 4.88
N ILE A 282 -3.67 -19.63 4.76
CA ILE A 282 -3.51 -19.00 3.46
C ILE A 282 -2.10 -19.31 2.95
N GLN A 283 -2.04 -19.92 1.78
CA GLN A 283 -0.77 -20.29 1.16
C GLN A 283 -0.27 -19.19 0.24
N GLN A 284 1.05 -18.95 0.31
CA GLN A 284 1.75 -18.08 -0.62
C GLN A 284 2.27 -18.91 -1.80
N PRO A 285 1.64 -18.86 -2.99
CA PRO A 285 2.19 -19.51 -4.17
C PRO A 285 3.55 -18.94 -4.56
N LEU A 286 4.50 -19.83 -4.84
CA LEU A 286 5.77 -19.47 -5.47
C LEU A 286 5.54 -19.31 -6.99
N TYR A 287 5.68 -18.09 -7.50
CA TYR A 287 5.69 -17.84 -8.94
C TYR A 287 7.11 -17.61 -9.43
N SER A 288 7.41 -18.04 -10.66
CA SER A 288 8.76 -17.97 -11.25
C SER A 288 9.33 -16.54 -11.28
N HIS A 289 8.50 -15.54 -11.57
CA HIS A 289 8.89 -14.13 -11.69
C HIS A 289 9.16 -13.51 -10.30
N PHE A 290 8.63 -14.08 -9.21
CA PHE A 290 8.90 -13.62 -7.83
C PHE A 290 10.23 -14.15 -7.25
N ARG A 291 11.05 -14.82 -8.07
CA ARG A 291 12.43 -15.16 -7.68
C ARG A 291 13.36 -13.94 -7.69
N ILE A 292 13.03 -12.93 -8.50
CA ILE A 292 13.77 -11.67 -8.52
C ILE A 292 13.31 -10.86 -7.31
N ARG A 293 14.24 -10.44 -6.43
CA ARG A 293 13.92 -9.45 -5.41
C ARG A 293 14.12 -8.06 -5.99
N PHE A 294 13.33 -7.08 -5.55
CA PHE A 294 13.46 -5.71 -6.06
C PHE A 294 14.87 -5.15 -5.84
N ASN A 295 15.48 -5.40 -4.68
CA ASN A 295 16.85 -4.99 -4.34
C ASN A 295 17.93 -5.73 -5.16
N ASP A 296 17.56 -6.82 -5.85
CA ASP A 296 18.42 -7.56 -6.77
C ASP A 296 18.27 -7.05 -8.22
N THR A 297 17.71 -5.86 -8.41
CA THR A 297 17.61 -5.19 -9.72
C THR A 297 18.51 -3.95 -9.81
N VAL A 298 18.75 -3.49 -11.03
CA VAL A 298 19.44 -2.22 -11.35
C VAL A 298 18.66 -1.44 -12.39
N LEU A 299 18.92 -0.14 -12.45
CA LEU A 299 18.44 0.73 -13.52
C LEU A 299 19.56 0.97 -14.53
N ILE A 300 19.28 0.73 -15.79
CA ILE A 300 20.17 0.99 -16.92
C ILE A 300 19.57 2.13 -17.75
N PRO A 301 20.32 3.22 -18.03
CA PRO A 301 19.81 4.31 -18.85
C PRO A 301 19.56 3.84 -20.29
N ILE A 302 18.43 4.25 -20.86
CA ILE A 302 18.12 4.02 -22.28
C ILE A 302 18.60 5.25 -23.05
N LYS A 303 19.67 5.10 -23.83
CA LYS A 303 20.27 6.20 -24.60
C LYS A 303 19.76 6.30 -26.04
N GLU A 304 19.23 5.20 -26.55
CA GLU A 304 18.86 5.05 -27.95
C GLU A 304 17.47 4.41 -28.05
N LYS A 305 16.91 4.43 -29.25
CA LYS A 305 15.63 3.77 -29.52
C LYS A 305 15.78 2.25 -29.33
N ILE A 306 14.95 1.66 -28.47
CA ILE A 306 14.94 0.21 -28.23
C ILE A 306 13.54 -0.40 -28.41
N SER A 307 13.48 -1.69 -28.75
CA SER A 307 12.28 -2.52 -28.63
C SER A 307 12.44 -3.48 -27.46
N LEU A 308 11.46 -3.52 -26.55
CA LEU A 308 11.47 -4.44 -25.42
C LEU A 308 11.43 -5.91 -25.86
N LYS A 309 10.74 -6.23 -26.97
CA LYS A 309 10.77 -7.57 -27.58
C LYS A 309 12.16 -7.93 -28.10
N SER A 310 12.80 -7.05 -28.85
CA SER A 310 14.17 -7.30 -29.36
C SER A 310 15.15 -7.46 -28.20
N PHE A 311 15.07 -6.58 -27.20
CA PHE A 311 15.88 -6.65 -25.98
C PHE A 311 15.66 -7.97 -25.22
N SER A 312 14.41 -8.43 -25.12
CA SER A 312 14.08 -9.73 -24.51
C SER A 312 14.79 -10.89 -25.21
N SER A 313 14.75 -10.94 -26.53
CA SER A 313 15.38 -11.98 -27.34
C SER A 313 16.91 -11.94 -27.24
N GLU A 314 17.50 -10.76 -27.34
CA GLU A 314 18.96 -10.58 -27.36
C GLU A 314 19.62 -10.92 -26.01
N PHE A 315 19.02 -10.50 -24.89
CA PHE A 315 19.61 -10.66 -23.56
C PHE A 315 19.12 -11.90 -22.80
N ASN A 316 18.34 -12.76 -23.48
CA ASN A 316 17.72 -13.96 -22.93
C ASN A 316 16.99 -13.67 -21.60
N ILE A 317 16.21 -12.59 -21.57
CA ILE A 317 15.33 -12.19 -20.47
C ILE A 317 13.91 -12.41 -20.95
N SER A 318 13.04 -13.04 -20.17
CA SER A 318 11.66 -13.20 -20.58
C SER A 318 11.00 -11.83 -20.78
N TYR A 319 10.33 -11.62 -21.90
CA TYR A 319 9.55 -10.41 -22.16
C TYR A 319 8.55 -10.12 -21.03
N LYS A 320 8.05 -11.18 -20.36
CA LYS A 320 7.16 -11.04 -19.20
C LYS A 320 7.88 -10.50 -17.97
N ASP A 321 9.09 -10.98 -17.66
CA ASP A 321 9.91 -10.41 -16.58
C ASP A 321 10.26 -8.95 -16.89
N LEU A 322 10.59 -8.65 -18.15
CA LEU A 322 10.92 -7.30 -18.59
C LEU A 322 9.75 -6.33 -18.39
N MET A 323 8.55 -6.70 -18.83
CA MET A 323 7.32 -5.92 -18.60
C MET A 323 6.93 -5.83 -17.12
N PHE A 324 7.18 -6.88 -16.34
CA PHE A 324 6.91 -6.88 -14.89
C PHE A 324 7.81 -5.87 -14.16
N LEU A 325 9.09 -5.81 -14.54
CA LEU A 325 10.06 -4.88 -13.96
C LEU A 325 9.91 -3.44 -14.48
N ASN A 326 9.31 -3.28 -15.66
CA ASN A 326 9.19 -2.00 -16.35
C ASN A 326 7.76 -1.64 -16.76
N PRO A 327 6.80 -1.61 -15.82
CA PRO A 327 5.38 -1.37 -16.13
C PRO A 327 5.07 0.07 -16.61
N GLN A 328 6.04 0.98 -16.51
CA GLN A 328 5.92 2.38 -16.96
C GLN A 328 5.92 2.56 -18.47
N TYR A 329 6.44 1.60 -19.23
CA TYR A 329 6.39 1.66 -20.69
C TYR A 329 5.06 1.10 -21.21
N LEU A 330 4.31 1.95 -21.91
CA LEU A 330 2.98 1.63 -22.44
C LEU A 330 3.03 0.99 -23.84
N VAL A 331 4.18 1.13 -24.50
CA VAL A 331 4.45 0.64 -25.85
C VAL A 331 5.76 -0.16 -25.87
N ASP A 332 5.94 -1.01 -26.89
CA ASP A 332 7.13 -1.84 -27.05
C ASP A 332 8.37 -1.04 -27.46
N ILE A 333 8.19 -0.02 -28.30
CA ILE A 333 9.25 0.81 -28.84
C ILE A 333 9.43 2.03 -27.95
N ILE A 334 10.58 2.13 -27.30
CA ILE A 334 10.96 3.24 -26.43
C ILE A 334 11.88 4.14 -27.24
N THR A 335 11.45 5.36 -27.49
CA THR A 335 12.27 6.40 -28.13
C THR A 335 12.57 7.47 -27.08
N PRO A 336 13.79 7.53 -26.53
CA PRO A 336 14.15 8.59 -25.61
C PRO A 336 14.01 9.97 -26.29
N GLU A 337 13.28 10.89 -25.67
CA GLU A 337 13.19 12.28 -26.09
C GLU A 337 14.29 13.11 -25.41
N ASN A 338 14.76 14.17 -26.07
CA ASN A 338 15.85 15.02 -25.58
C ASN A 338 15.51 15.62 -24.21
N GLY A 339 16.25 15.22 -23.17
CA GLY A 339 16.13 15.72 -21.79
C GLY A 339 15.44 14.75 -20.81
N ASP A 340 14.71 13.74 -21.30
CA ASP A 340 14.03 12.76 -20.46
C ASP A 340 14.94 11.59 -20.08
N LYS A 341 14.98 11.28 -18.78
CA LYS A 341 15.78 10.16 -18.25
C LYS A 341 14.95 8.88 -18.21
N TYR A 342 14.97 8.14 -19.30
CA TYR A 342 14.40 6.79 -19.39
C TYR A 342 15.37 5.74 -18.85
N PHE A 343 14.83 4.77 -18.09
CA PHE A 343 15.62 3.69 -17.51
C PHE A 343 14.92 2.34 -17.65
N LEU A 344 15.70 1.32 -17.98
CA LEU A 344 15.30 -0.06 -17.96
C LEU A 344 15.75 -0.73 -16.66
N ARG A 345 14.80 -1.25 -15.89
CA ARG A 345 15.04 -2.07 -14.71
C ARG A 345 15.28 -3.51 -15.09
N LEU A 346 16.43 -4.05 -14.69
CA LEU A 346 16.85 -5.42 -15.00
C LEU A 346 17.37 -6.14 -13.76
N PRO A 347 17.33 -7.48 -13.70
CA PRO A 347 18.01 -8.24 -12.65
C PRO A 347 19.53 -8.03 -12.70
N LYS A 348 20.18 -7.91 -11.53
CA LYS A 348 21.63 -7.70 -11.41
C LYS A 348 22.45 -8.73 -12.17
N GLY A 349 22.04 -10.00 -12.14
CA GLY A 349 22.72 -11.10 -12.84
C GLY A 349 22.70 -11.00 -14.38
N LYS A 350 21.98 -10.02 -14.96
CA LYS A 350 21.93 -9.79 -16.40
C LYS A 350 22.82 -8.63 -16.87
N ILE A 351 23.50 -7.93 -15.96
CA ILE A 351 24.37 -6.78 -16.27
C ILE A 351 25.63 -7.19 -17.02
N SER A 352 26.22 -8.35 -16.72
CA SER A 352 27.43 -8.82 -17.40
C SER A 352 27.25 -8.89 -18.92
N ILE A 353 26.05 -9.31 -19.36
CA ILE A 353 25.68 -9.44 -20.78
C ILE A 353 25.65 -8.06 -21.49
N LEU A 354 25.43 -6.97 -20.76
CA LEU A 354 25.39 -5.61 -21.30
C LEU A 354 26.75 -4.90 -21.33
N LYS A 355 27.78 -5.44 -20.66
CA LYS A 355 29.12 -4.83 -20.63
C LYS A 355 30.05 -5.32 -21.74
N GLU A 356 29.66 -6.39 -22.43
CA GLU A 356 30.44 -7.02 -23.50
C GLU A 356 30.09 -6.47 -24.90
N LYS A 357 29.16 -5.51 -24.97
CA LYS A 357 28.69 -4.81 -26.16
C LYS A 357 28.59 -3.33 -25.85
#